data_AF-A0A534ZCD5-F1
#
_entry.id   AF-A0A534ZCD5-F1
#
_cell.length_a   1.000
_cell.length_b   1.000
_cell.length_c   1.000
_cell.angle_alpha   90.00
_cell.angle_beta   90.00
_cell.angle_gamma   90.00
#
_symmetry.space_group_name_H-M   'P 1'
#
loop_
_entity.id
_entity.type
_entity.pdbx_description
1 polymer ?
#
loop_
_entity_poly.entity_id
_entity_poly.type
_entity_poly.pdbx_seq_one_letter_code
_entity_poly.pdbx_strand_id
1 'polypeptide(L)' 'MREGRGAELHLDRLPLDDRATYKLLAAADTIGVFQMESGGMRRLLTQLKPSCFADLV' A
#
# COMPACT_ATOMS: atom_id res chain seq x y z
N MET A 1 12.34 20.37 -7.62
CA MET A 1 11.20 19.60 -7.07
C MET A 1 10.48 18.85 -8.19
N ARG A 2 10.75 17.58 -8.51
CA ARG A 2 11.80 16.61 -8.14
C ARG A 2 13.02 17.14 -7.38
N GLU A 3 13.26 16.53 -6.22
CA GLU A 3 14.57 16.20 -5.64
C GLU A 3 14.37 14.86 -4.89
N GLY A 4 15.38 13.99 -4.95
CA GLY A 4 15.28 12.54 -4.73
C GLY A 4 15.94 11.75 -5.89
N ARG A 5 15.59 10.47 -6.08
CA ARG A 5 16.23 9.54 -7.07
C ARG A 5 16.04 9.90 -8.56
N GLY A 6 15.49 11.05 -8.91
CA GLY A 6 15.30 11.46 -10.31
C GLY A 6 14.37 10.56 -11.14
N ALA A 7 13.54 9.72 -10.51
CA ALA A 7 12.57 8.87 -11.20
C ALA A 7 11.28 9.62 -11.56
N GLU A 8 10.74 9.37 -12.75
CA GLU A 8 9.41 9.85 -13.15
C GLU A 8 8.34 8.93 -12.59
N LEU A 9 7.43 9.47 -11.78
CA LEU A 9 6.32 8.72 -11.22
C LEU A 9 5.04 9.11 -11.95
N HIS A 10 4.52 8.20 -12.75
CA HIS A 10 3.22 8.31 -13.41
C HIS A 10 2.19 7.51 -12.62
N LEU A 11 1.39 8.17 -11.79
CA LEU A 11 0.44 7.52 -10.87
C LEU A 11 -0.62 6.68 -11.61
N ASP A 12 -1.04 7.16 -12.78
CA ASP A 12 -2.00 6.52 -13.69
C ASP A 12 -1.48 5.24 -14.34
N ARG A 13 -0.17 4.99 -14.27
CA ARG A 13 0.50 3.82 -14.88
C ARG A 13 1.08 2.87 -13.85
N LEU A 14 0.82 3.08 -12.57
CA LEU A 14 1.32 2.20 -11.52
C LEU A 14 0.68 0.80 -11.66
N PRO A 15 1.48 -0.27 -11.53
CA PRO A 15 0.93 -1.61 -11.47
C PRO A 15 0.10 -1.78 -10.20
N LEU A 16 -1.05 -2.45 -10.33
CA LEU A 16 -1.93 -2.76 -9.19
C LEU A 16 -1.55 -4.08 -8.50
N ASP A 17 -0.55 -4.80 -8.99
CA ASP A 17 -0.10 -6.11 -8.50
C ASP A 17 1.30 -6.06 -7.84
N ASP A 18 1.73 -4.87 -7.39
CA ASP A 18 3.05 -4.72 -6.75
C ASP A 18 3.14 -5.51 -5.43
N ARG A 19 3.99 -6.54 -5.45
CA ARG A 19 4.17 -7.45 -4.32
C ARG A 19 4.74 -6.75 -3.08
N ALA A 20 5.58 -5.73 -3.25
CA ALA A 20 6.17 -5.03 -2.11
C ALA A 20 5.10 -4.20 -1.38
N THR A 21 4.18 -3.57 -2.11
CA THR A 21 3.00 -2.89 -1.57
C THR A 21 2.15 -3.85 -0.74
N TYR A 22 1.77 -5.01 -1.29
CA TYR A 22 0.96 -5.98 -0.54
C TYR A 22 1.67 -6.55 0.69
N LYS A 23 2.99 -6.74 0.63
CA LYS A 23 3.78 -7.16 1.80
C LYS A 23 3.75 -6.11 2.92
N LEU A 24 3.84 -4.83 2.58
CA LEU A 24 3.73 -3.71 3.52
C LEU A 24 2.34 -3.67 4.15
N LEU A 25 1.28 -3.79 3.33
CA LEU A 25 -0.11 -3.82 3.82
C LEU A 25 -0.37 -5.03 4.73
N ALA A 26 0.04 -6.23 4.33
CA ALA A 26 -0.14 -7.45 5.11
C ALA A 26 0.63 -7.44 6.46
N ALA A 27 1.71 -6.65 6.55
CA ALA A 27 2.44 -6.41 7.80
C ALA A 27 1.80 -5.30 8.67
N ALA A 28 0.75 -4.65 8.19
CA ALA A 28 0.12 -3.46 8.77
C ALA A 28 1.12 -2.33 9.10
N ASP A 29 2.13 -2.20 8.24
CA ASP A 29 3.11 -1.10 8.25
C ASP A 29 2.59 0.09 7.45
N THR A 30 1.46 0.64 7.90
CA THR A 30 0.63 1.57 7.12
C THR A 30 0.61 3.00 7.67
N ILE A 31 1.61 3.37 8.47
CA ILE A 31 1.75 4.76 8.93
C ILE A 31 2.01 5.64 7.71
N GLY A 32 1.20 6.68 7.50
CA GLY A 32 1.27 7.55 6.32
C GLY A 32 0.55 7.01 5.08
N VAL A 33 -0.14 5.87 5.17
CA VAL A 33 -0.91 5.28 4.07
C VAL A 33 -2.37 5.70 4.21
N PHE A 34 -2.86 6.48 3.24
CA PHE A 34 -4.22 6.97 3.19
C PHE A 34 -5.26 5.86 3.47
N GLN A 35 -6.25 6.15 4.32
CA GLN A 35 -7.30 5.23 4.81
C GLN A 35 -6.83 4.02 5.64
N MET A 36 -5.53 3.66 5.63
CA MET A 36 -5.03 2.42 6.21
C MET A 36 -4.37 2.57 7.60
N GLU A 37 -4.40 3.76 8.19
CA GLU A 37 -3.69 4.07 9.45
C GLU A 37 -4.43 3.64 10.73
N SER A 38 -5.77 3.53 10.68
CA SER A 38 -6.55 3.33 11.90
C SER A 38 -6.22 1.99 12.57
N GLY A 39 -6.29 1.95 13.91
CA GLY A 39 -5.98 0.73 14.67
C GLY A 39 -6.87 -0.46 14.28
N GLY A 40 -8.14 -0.21 13.93
CA GLY A 40 -9.05 -1.24 13.41
C GLY A 40 -8.62 -1.74 12.03
N MET A 41 -8.27 -0.83 11.12
CA MET A 41 -7.83 -1.18 9.77
C MET A 41 -6.52 -1.98 9.78
N ARG A 42 -5.56 -1.57 10.62
CA ARG A 42 -4.30 -2.31 10.80
C ARG A 42 -4.52 -3.75 11.28
N ARG A 43 -5.48 -3.97 12.18
CA ARG A 43 -5.86 -5.33 12.62
C ARG A 43 -6.54 -6.12 11.51
N LEU A 44 -7.37 -5.49 10.69
CA LEU A 44 -7.99 -6.14 9.53
C LEU A 44 -6.92 -6.59 8.54
N LEU A 45 -5.96 -5.71 8.21
CA LEU A 45 -4.90 -6.00 7.24
C LEU A 45 -4.00 -7.18 7.66
N THR A 46 -3.65 -7.31 8.95
CA THR A 46 -2.84 -8.45 9.41
C THR A 46 -3.59 -9.80 9.38
N GLN A 47 -4.93 -9.75 9.47
CA GLN A 47 -5.78 -10.94 9.37
C GLN A 47 -6.06 -11.31 7.91
N LEU A 48 -6.44 -10.33 7.09
CA LEU A 48 -6.78 -10.48 5.68
C LEU A 48 -5.57 -10.89 4.84
N LYS A 49 -4.39 -10.29 5.13
CA LYS A 49 -3.15 -10.46 4.33
C LYS A 49 -3.40 -10.25 2.83
N PRO A 50 -3.77 -9.02 2.44
CA PRO A 50 -4.15 -8.74 1.05
C PRO A 50 -3.02 -9.11 0.10
N SER A 51 -3.38 -9.63 -1.06
CA SER A 51 -2.46 -10.06 -2.11
C SER A 51 -2.81 -9.52 -3.49
N CYS A 52 -3.98 -8.89 -3.62
CA CYS A 52 -4.43 -8.25 -4.84
C CYS A 52 -5.28 -7.01 -4.52
N PHE A 53 -5.55 -6.20 -5.56
CA PHE A 53 -6.24 -4.92 -5.37
C PHE A 53 -7.69 -5.10 -4.91
N ALA A 54 -8.34 -6.17 -5.36
CA ALA A 54 -9.72 -6.48 -5.00
C ALA A 54 -9.90 -6.75 -3.49
N ASP A 55 -8.83 -7.06 -2.75
CA ASP A 55 -8.89 -7.23 -1.29
C ASP A 55 -9.03 -5.89 -0.55
N LEU A 56 -8.82 -4.75 -1.23
CA LEU A 56 -8.79 -3.40 -0.64
C LEU A 56 -10.03 -2.55 -0.98
N VAL A 57 -10.90 -3.04 -1.86
CA VAL A 57 -12.12 -2.36 -2.35
C VAL A 57 -13.35 -2.94 -1.68
#